data_AF-A0AAW0S950-F1
#
_entry.id   AF-A0AAW0S950-F1
#
_cell.length_a   1.000
_cell.length_b   1.000
_cell.length_c   1.000
_cell.angle_alpha   90.00
_cell.angle_beta   90.00
_cell.angle_gamma   90.00
#
_symmetry.space_group_name_H-M   'P 1'
#
loop_
_entity.id
_entity.type
_entity.pdbx_description
1 polymer ?
#
loop_
_entity_poly.entity_id
_entity_poly.type
_entity_poly.pdbx_seq_one_letter_code
_entity_poly.pdbx_strand_id
1 'polypeptide(L)'
;MDEDCANPQLLGWVKEWLDVARERNSKGITTYKRAYDALKACPLTFQHPFELQQLKGFGPKLCERLEENLKKHCQENGLPMPEHPRIRKQRAQEAEGDSAQGGDQPKKKRQPKAYVPTLRSGPYALILALATLSEDDSTGLTKAELIEIAQPHCDASFSAPSDPTKFYTAWSSMKTLLQKEMVYERGRPLRRYALTDEGWEVAKRIQKMANGMQTNASKSGGIARNAPALPPPAERTPSLSPDFAIISEAQRIVRDTVADDPQAANDSSIPEFSPVRLAPGSFTVHLLLDVREVRAKTDRDYMQEELAKQGVKAIMRSLEAGDAQWIAKCNDPTLLARHGAEGDEIVLDWIVERKRLDDLIGSIKDGRFHEQKFRLKRCGATRVVYIIEEIAMDSASYSRYEEAVESAIASTQVVNGYFVKRTAKMDDTIKYLARMTRMLKSKYERKALHVIPTKVLTAQNYMPLLAHLRETEPEVSYYITYSAFASLASKSETMTLKDVYLKMLMTTRRVTGERALEIQRRWKTPYEFVDAYRRCGSGEAGKKRKADMVFAELAHLVGKKKFSRNLSQSIAEIWGDNA
;
A
#
# COMPACT_ATOMS: atom_id res chain seq x y z
N MET A 1 10.26 -37.83 -31.70
CA MET A 1 8.92 -38.12 -32.22
C MET A 1 7.92 -37.31 -31.41
N ASP A 2 7.51 -36.15 -31.92
CA ASP A 2 6.45 -35.29 -31.37
C ASP A 2 5.13 -35.52 -32.14
N GLU A 3 4.86 -36.76 -32.57
CA GLU A 3 3.81 -37.08 -33.56
C GLU A 3 2.46 -37.48 -32.96
N ASP A 4 2.33 -37.55 -31.63
CA ASP A 4 1.13 -38.05 -30.94
C ASP A 4 0.27 -36.94 -30.30
N CYS A 5 0.26 -35.74 -30.90
CA CYS A 5 -0.60 -34.64 -30.43
C CYS A 5 -1.70 -34.34 -31.44
N ALA A 6 -2.94 -34.23 -30.96
CA ALA A 6 -4.11 -33.87 -31.77
C ALA A 6 -4.01 -32.46 -32.43
N ASN A 7 -3.09 -31.59 -31.97
CA ASN A 7 -2.92 -30.23 -32.48
C ASN A 7 -1.44 -29.90 -32.77
N PRO A 8 -0.82 -30.53 -33.78
CA PRO A 8 0.63 -30.45 -34.00
C PRO A 8 1.11 -29.02 -34.30
N GLN A 9 0.29 -28.24 -35.00
CA GLN A 9 0.62 -26.87 -35.38
C GLN A 9 0.60 -25.89 -34.20
N LEU A 10 -0.45 -25.93 -33.38
CA LEU A 10 -0.56 -25.11 -32.18
C LEU A 10 0.51 -25.50 -31.14
N LEU A 11 0.82 -26.80 -31.05
CA LEU A 11 1.89 -27.31 -30.20
C LEU A 11 3.26 -26.79 -30.64
N GLY A 12 3.53 -26.75 -31.95
CA GLY A 12 4.77 -26.21 -32.52
C GLY A 12 5.02 -24.76 -32.13
N TRP A 13 4.01 -23.88 -32.25
CA TRP A 13 4.15 -22.46 -31.86
C TRP A 13 4.35 -22.27 -30.35
N VAL A 14 3.66 -23.06 -29.52
CA VAL A 14 3.85 -22.99 -28.06
C VAL A 14 5.23 -23.53 -27.65
N LYS A 15 5.76 -24.53 -28.37
CA LYS A 15 7.11 -25.08 -28.19
C LYS A 15 8.18 -24.03 -28.50
N GLU A 16 8.05 -23.33 -29.62
CA GLU A 16 8.95 -22.24 -30.01
C GLU A 16 8.98 -21.13 -28.95
N TRP A 17 7.82 -20.76 -28.39
CA TRP A 17 7.76 -19.79 -27.31
C TRP A 17 8.41 -20.28 -26.01
N LEU A 18 8.28 -21.58 -25.72
CA LEU A 18 8.93 -22.20 -24.57
C LEU A 18 10.46 -22.22 -24.72
N ASP A 19 10.96 -22.51 -25.92
CA ASP A 19 12.39 -22.57 -26.21
C ASP A 19 13.02 -21.17 -26.18
N VAL A 20 12.39 -20.17 -26.82
CA VAL A 20 12.81 -18.76 -26.73
C VAL A 20 12.76 -18.25 -25.30
N ALA A 21 11.76 -18.66 -24.52
CA ALA A 21 11.65 -18.28 -23.12
C ALA A 21 12.75 -18.90 -22.26
N ARG A 22 13.20 -20.13 -22.56
CA ARG A 22 14.31 -20.83 -21.89
C ARG A 22 15.65 -20.17 -22.21
N GLU A 23 15.91 -19.88 -23.48
CA GLU A 23 17.15 -19.21 -23.91
C GLU A 23 17.31 -17.82 -23.28
N ARG A 24 16.22 -17.08 -23.14
CA ARG A 24 16.21 -15.73 -22.54
C ARG A 24 16.07 -15.73 -21.01
N ASN A 25 16.05 -16.91 -20.38
CA ASN A 25 15.83 -17.10 -18.94
C ASN A 25 14.66 -16.24 -18.39
N SER A 26 13.56 -16.19 -19.15
CA SER A 26 12.47 -15.25 -18.92
C SER A 26 11.51 -15.76 -17.83
N LYS A 27 10.85 -14.85 -17.12
CA LYS A 27 9.84 -15.19 -16.09
C LYS A 27 8.61 -15.92 -16.66
N GLY A 28 8.48 -16.06 -17.98
CA GLY A 28 7.36 -16.71 -18.67
C GLY A 28 7.52 -18.22 -18.90
N ILE A 29 8.69 -18.81 -18.61
CA ILE A 29 8.99 -20.23 -18.90
C ILE A 29 7.97 -21.18 -18.28
N THR A 30 7.59 -20.95 -17.02
CA THR A 30 6.64 -21.81 -16.30
C THR A 30 5.24 -21.77 -16.91
N THR A 31 4.84 -20.61 -17.47
CA THR A 31 3.54 -20.42 -18.11
C THR A 31 3.50 -21.13 -19.46
N TYR A 32 4.53 -20.97 -20.29
CA TYR A 32 4.62 -21.66 -21.58
C TYR A 32 4.79 -23.17 -21.42
N LYS A 33 5.52 -23.62 -20.40
CA LYS A 33 5.68 -25.04 -20.10
C LYS A 33 4.34 -25.69 -19.73
N ARG A 34 3.56 -25.04 -18.86
CA ARG A 34 2.21 -25.51 -18.50
C ARG A 34 1.26 -25.54 -19.71
N ALA A 35 1.32 -24.53 -20.58
CA ALA A 35 0.52 -24.50 -21.81
C ALA A 35 0.93 -25.60 -22.80
N TYR A 36 2.23 -25.86 -22.95
CA TYR A 36 2.77 -26.93 -23.79
C TYR A 36 2.33 -28.32 -23.29
N ASP A 37 2.51 -28.59 -22.00
CA ASP A 37 2.14 -29.87 -21.39
C ASP A 37 0.63 -30.12 -21.47
N ALA A 38 -0.19 -29.07 -21.27
CA ALA A 38 -1.64 -29.15 -21.39
C ALA A 38 -2.13 -29.41 -22.81
N LEU A 39 -1.47 -28.83 -23.82
CA LEU A 39 -1.82 -29.04 -25.22
C LEU A 39 -1.34 -30.41 -25.73
N LYS A 40 -0.17 -30.88 -25.26
CA LYS A 40 0.35 -32.23 -25.56
C LYS A 40 -0.54 -33.33 -24.99
N ALA A 41 -1.07 -33.15 -23.78
CA ALA A 41 -1.95 -34.12 -23.13
C ALA A 41 -3.41 -34.08 -23.64
N CYS A 42 -3.76 -33.16 -24.53
CA CYS A 42 -5.13 -33.00 -25.00
C CYS A 42 -5.42 -33.87 -26.23
N PRO A 43 -6.39 -34.80 -26.16
CA PRO A 43 -6.78 -35.64 -27.29
C PRO A 43 -7.77 -34.95 -28.26
N LEU A 44 -8.24 -33.74 -27.94
CA LEU A 44 -9.23 -33.01 -28.74
C LEU A 44 -8.54 -32.13 -29.79
N THR A 45 -9.02 -32.17 -31.03
CA THR A 45 -8.59 -31.27 -32.10
C THR A 45 -9.33 -29.93 -31.98
N PHE A 46 -8.59 -28.83 -32.07
CA PHE A 46 -9.13 -27.47 -31.99
C PHE A 46 -9.03 -26.80 -33.34
N GLN A 47 -10.15 -26.21 -33.78
CA GLN A 47 -10.20 -25.50 -35.05
C GLN A 47 -9.83 -24.03 -34.88
N HIS A 48 -10.01 -23.46 -33.68
CA HIS A 48 -9.67 -22.07 -33.39
C HIS A 48 -8.92 -21.93 -32.05
N PRO A 49 -7.86 -21.09 -31.95
CA PRO A 49 -7.06 -20.93 -30.73
C PRO A 49 -7.84 -20.43 -29.50
N PHE A 50 -8.99 -19.80 -29.73
CA PHE A 50 -9.90 -19.37 -28.66
C PHE A 50 -10.55 -20.55 -27.93
N GLU A 51 -10.67 -21.72 -28.55
CA GLU A 51 -11.19 -22.94 -27.92
C GLU A 51 -10.22 -23.48 -26.86
N LEU A 52 -8.92 -23.15 -26.97
CA LEU A 52 -7.90 -23.55 -25.99
C LEU A 52 -8.11 -22.94 -24.60
N GLN A 53 -8.96 -21.92 -24.45
CA GLN A 53 -9.30 -21.35 -23.13
C GLN A 53 -9.91 -22.39 -22.18
N GLN A 54 -10.40 -23.51 -22.68
CA GLN A 54 -10.88 -24.62 -21.86
C GLN A 54 -9.75 -25.44 -21.22
N LEU A 55 -8.51 -25.31 -21.71
CA LEU A 55 -7.33 -26.00 -21.18
C LEU A 55 -6.64 -25.18 -20.09
N LYS A 56 -6.23 -25.85 -19.00
CA LYS A 56 -5.49 -25.22 -17.90
C LYS A 56 -4.12 -24.75 -18.39
N GLY A 57 -3.91 -23.43 -18.44
CA GLY A 57 -2.65 -22.81 -18.90
C GLY A 57 -2.82 -21.81 -20.04
N PHE A 58 -4.00 -21.78 -20.69
CA PHE A 58 -4.31 -20.84 -21.76
C PHE A 58 -5.20 -19.70 -21.25
N GLY A 59 -4.60 -18.52 -21.07
CA GLY A 59 -5.34 -17.29 -20.78
C GLY A 59 -5.71 -16.52 -22.06
N PRO A 60 -6.60 -15.50 -21.98
CA PRO A 60 -7.05 -14.74 -23.15
C PRO A 60 -5.92 -14.20 -24.03
N LYS A 61 -4.86 -13.69 -23.40
CA LYS A 61 -3.66 -13.16 -24.09
C LYS A 61 -2.86 -14.21 -24.85
N LEU A 62 -2.82 -15.46 -24.38
CA LEU A 62 -2.14 -16.56 -25.07
C LEU A 62 -2.96 -17.02 -26.28
N CYS A 63 -4.29 -17.06 -26.14
CA CYS A 63 -5.21 -17.37 -27.23
C CYS A 63 -5.19 -16.28 -28.32
N GLU A 64 -5.21 -14.99 -27.96
CA GLU A 64 -5.07 -13.86 -28.89
C GLU A 64 -3.75 -13.93 -29.68
N ARG A 65 -2.65 -14.25 -28.98
CA ARG A 65 -1.34 -14.39 -29.63
C ARG A 65 -1.27 -15.59 -30.56
N LEU A 66 -1.91 -16.71 -30.21
CA LEU A 66 -2.01 -17.87 -31.10
C LEU A 66 -2.95 -17.62 -32.28
N GLU A 67 -4.01 -16.83 -32.09
CA GLU A 67 -4.91 -16.39 -33.16
C GLU A 67 -4.19 -15.50 -34.16
N GLU A 68 -3.30 -14.61 -33.70
CA GLU A 68 -2.46 -13.80 -34.58
C GLU A 68 -1.46 -14.64 -35.39
N ASN A 69 -0.86 -15.66 -34.76
CA ASN A 69 0.01 -16.63 -35.46
C ASN A 69 -0.78 -17.49 -36.47
N LEU A 70 -2.00 -17.93 -36.11
CA LEU A 70 -2.86 -18.68 -37.02
C LEU A 70 -3.28 -17.83 -38.21
N LYS A 71 -3.62 -16.56 -37.98
CA LYS A 71 -3.97 -15.61 -39.05
C LYS A 71 -2.81 -15.42 -40.04
N LYS A 72 -1.58 -15.26 -39.54
CA LYS A 72 -0.38 -15.16 -40.40
C LYS A 72 -0.16 -16.45 -41.20
N HIS A 73 -0.26 -17.60 -40.54
CA HIS A 73 -0.09 -18.88 -41.21
C HIS A 73 -1.16 -19.15 -42.28
N CYS A 74 -2.43 -18.82 -42.02
CA CYS A 74 -3.52 -18.93 -42.99
C CYS A 74 -3.31 -18.00 -44.19
N GLN A 75 -2.79 -16.78 -43.97
CA GLN A 75 -2.46 -15.84 -45.05
C GLN A 75 -1.29 -16.33 -45.92
N GLU A 76 -0.26 -16.90 -45.30
CA GLU A 76 0.93 -17.41 -46.00
C GLU A 76 0.64 -18.69 -46.81
N ASN A 77 -0.29 -19.53 -46.34
CA ASN A 77 -0.62 -20.81 -46.98
C ASN A 77 -1.92 -20.77 -47.81
N GLY A 78 -2.54 -19.59 -47.97
CA GLY A 78 -3.78 -19.43 -48.75
C GLY A 78 -4.98 -20.20 -48.20
N LEU A 79 -4.99 -20.52 -46.91
CA LEU A 79 -6.05 -21.30 -46.27
C LEU A 79 -7.15 -20.37 -45.69
N PRO A 80 -8.43 -20.73 -45.77
CA PRO A 80 -9.51 -19.95 -45.17
C PRO A 80 -9.41 -19.98 -43.64
N MET A 81 -9.50 -18.81 -43.00
CA MET A 81 -9.45 -18.68 -41.54
C MET A 81 -10.65 -19.41 -40.91
N PRO A 82 -10.43 -20.30 -39.91
CA PRO A 82 -11.51 -20.97 -39.20
C PRO A 82 -12.47 -19.98 -38.51
N GLU A 83 -13.78 -20.21 -38.62
CA GLU A 83 -14.80 -19.34 -38.02
C GLU A 83 -14.72 -19.35 -36.48
N HIS A 84 -14.81 -18.17 -35.86
CA HIS A 84 -14.78 -18.04 -34.40
C HIS A 84 -15.96 -18.82 -33.76
N PRO A 85 -15.74 -19.62 -32.70
CA PRO A 85 -16.76 -20.46 -32.06
C PRO A 85 -18.06 -19.74 -31.63
N ARG A 86 -18.01 -18.43 -31.39
CA ARG A 86 -19.19 -17.61 -31.04
C ARG A 86 -20.10 -17.35 -32.23
N ILE A 87 -19.53 -17.21 -33.43
CA ILE A 87 -20.26 -17.01 -34.69
C ILE A 87 -20.87 -18.34 -35.13
N ARG A 88 -20.13 -19.44 -35.00
CA ARG A 88 -20.64 -20.79 -35.28
C ARG A 88 -21.86 -21.16 -34.43
N LYS A 89 -21.86 -20.81 -33.14
CA LYS A 89 -23.02 -21.01 -32.24
C LYS A 89 -24.23 -20.14 -32.60
N GLN A 90 -24.01 -18.90 -33.02
CA GLN A 90 -25.10 -18.01 -33.47
C GLN A 90 -25.75 -18.54 -34.76
N ARG A 91 -24.94 -19.01 -35.70
CA ARG A 91 -25.44 -19.54 -36.99
C ARG A 91 -26.18 -20.87 -36.85
N ALA A 92 -25.75 -21.73 -35.92
CA ALA A 92 -26.47 -22.97 -35.60
C ALA A 92 -27.83 -22.71 -34.92
N GLN A 93 -27.93 -21.66 -34.10
CA GLN A 93 -29.20 -21.23 -33.48
C GLN A 93 -30.17 -20.58 -34.48
N GLU A 94 -29.67 -19.98 -35.55
CA GLU A 94 -30.48 -19.42 -36.63
C GLU A 94 -31.02 -20.51 -37.59
N ALA A 95 -30.33 -21.65 -37.72
CA ALA A 95 -30.73 -22.75 -38.61
C ALA A 95 -31.84 -23.66 -38.05
N GLU A 96 -32.03 -23.74 -36.73
CA GLU A 96 -33.12 -24.52 -36.09
C GLU A 96 -34.46 -23.76 -36.00
N GLY A 97 -34.49 -22.46 -36.35
CA GLY A 97 -35.67 -21.61 -36.20
C GLY A 97 -36.59 -21.50 -37.44
N ASP A 98 -36.25 -22.13 -38.56
CA ASP A 98 -36.89 -21.86 -39.87
C ASP A 98 -37.97 -22.87 -40.27
N SER A 99 -38.99 -23.03 -39.40
CA SER A 99 -40.27 -23.66 -39.79
C SER A 99 -41.46 -22.95 -39.17
N ALA A 100 -41.63 -21.66 -39.48
CA ALA A 100 -42.92 -20.99 -39.53
C ALA A 100 -42.80 -19.70 -40.35
N GLN A 101 -43.42 -19.69 -41.51
CA GLN A 101 -43.42 -18.59 -42.47
C GLN A 101 -43.97 -17.27 -41.90
N GLY A 102 -43.35 -16.17 -42.32
CA GLY A 102 -44.08 -14.98 -42.77
C GLY A 102 -43.70 -13.68 -42.09
N GLY A 103 -42.91 -12.84 -42.77
CA GLY A 103 -42.86 -11.40 -42.51
C GLY A 103 -41.46 -10.80 -42.58
N ASP A 104 -41.03 -10.48 -43.80
CA ASP A 104 -39.81 -9.76 -44.10
C ASP A 104 -39.85 -8.31 -43.59
N GLN A 105 -38.93 -7.94 -42.69
CA GLN A 105 -38.46 -6.56 -42.51
C GLN A 105 -36.96 -6.54 -42.21
N PRO A 106 -36.15 -5.75 -42.95
CA PRO A 106 -34.71 -5.73 -42.79
C PRO A 106 -34.30 -4.99 -41.51
N LYS A 107 -33.76 -5.72 -40.53
CA LYS A 107 -33.13 -5.14 -39.34
C LYS A 107 -31.82 -4.44 -39.71
N LYS A 108 -31.86 -3.11 -39.71
CA LYS A 108 -30.69 -2.22 -39.86
C LYS A 108 -29.55 -2.62 -38.91
N LYS A 109 -28.33 -2.76 -39.46
CA LYS A 109 -27.07 -2.88 -38.71
C LYS A 109 -26.94 -1.73 -37.71
N ARG A 110 -26.95 -2.03 -36.41
CA ARG A 110 -26.74 -1.04 -35.35
C ARG A 110 -25.27 -0.63 -35.32
N GLN A 111 -25.00 0.66 -35.54
CA GLN A 111 -23.71 1.26 -35.20
C GLN A 111 -23.40 1.07 -33.70
N PRO A 112 -22.12 0.98 -33.29
CA PRO A 112 -21.76 0.79 -31.89
C PRO A 112 -22.29 1.98 -31.08
N LYS A 113 -23.29 1.73 -30.23
CA LYS A 113 -23.89 2.77 -29.40
C LYS A 113 -22.87 3.27 -28.40
N ALA A 114 -22.66 4.59 -28.37
CA ALA A 114 -21.92 5.28 -27.31
C ALA A 114 -22.41 4.78 -25.94
N TYR A 115 -21.47 4.45 -25.05
CA TYR A 115 -21.80 3.86 -23.76
C TYR A 115 -22.55 4.87 -22.88
N VAL A 116 -23.82 4.56 -22.59
CA VAL A 116 -24.63 5.33 -21.64
C VAL A 116 -24.84 4.44 -20.42
N PRO A 117 -24.31 4.83 -19.24
CA PRO A 117 -24.56 4.11 -18.00
C PRO A 117 -26.06 4.02 -17.69
N THR A 118 -26.49 2.89 -17.15
CA THR A 118 -27.88 2.68 -16.71
C THR A 118 -28.22 3.66 -15.58
N LEU A 119 -29.44 4.20 -15.59
CA LEU A 119 -29.94 5.11 -14.55
C LEU A 119 -29.73 4.50 -13.14
N ARG A 120 -29.23 5.32 -12.20
CA ARG A 120 -28.95 4.94 -10.79
C ARG A 120 -27.91 3.83 -10.58
N SER A 121 -27.15 3.47 -11.62
CA SER A 121 -26.01 2.55 -11.52
C SER A 121 -24.74 3.23 -10.98
N GLY A 122 -23.77 2.44 -10.50
CA GLY A 122 -22.47 2.95 -10.03
C GLY A 122 -21.77 3.90 -11.03
N PRO A 123 -21.61 3.54 -12.32
CA PRO A 123 -20.97 4.43 -13.28
C PRO A 123 -21.83 5.67 -13.62
N TYR A 124 -23.17 5.59 -13.55
CA TYR A 124 -24.05 6.75 -13.71
C TYR A 124 -23.80 7.79 -12.61
N ALA A 125 -23.76 7.33 -11.36
CA ALA A 125 -23.57 8.19 -10.20
C ALA A 125 -22.17 8.83 -10.15
N LEU A 126 -21.14 8.09 -10.53
CA LEU A 126 -19.76 8.60 -10.58
C LEU A 126 -19.59 9.69 -11.65
N ILE A 127 -20.20 9.53 -12.84
CA ILE A 127 -20.16 10.56 -13.88
C ILE A 127 -20.91 11.82 -13.43
N LEU A 128 -22.07 11.67 -12.80
CA LEU A 128 -22.83 12.82 -12.31
C LEU A 128 -22.09 13.56 -11.18
N ALA A 129 -21.44 12.82 -10.28
CA ALA A 129 -20.62 13.39 -9.22
C ALA A 129 -19.41 14.17 -9.75
N LEU A 130 -18.70 13.63 -10.75
CA LEU A 130 -17.60 14.35 -11.39
C LEU A 130 -18.04 15.56 -12.20
N ALA A 131 -19.27 15.53 -12.74
CA ALA A 131 -19.86 16.65 -13.48
C ALA A 131 -20.35 17.80 -12.58
N THR A 132 -20.13 17.72 -11.26
CA THR A 132 -20.35 18.85 -10.33
C THR A 132 -19.20 19.87 -10.35
N LEU A 133 -18.03 19.48 -10.85
CA LEU A 133 -16.93 20.39 -11.15
C LEU A 133 -17.29 21.26 -12.36
N SER A 134 -16.68 22.44 -12.52
CA SER A 134 -16.80 23.16 -13.81
C SER A 134 -15.94 22.50 -14.88
N GLU A 135 -16.36 22.61 -16.15
CA GLU A 135 -15.64 22.03 -17.31
C GLU A 135 -14.20 22.55 -17.42
N ASP A 136 -13.95 23.78 -16.93
CA ASP A 136 -12.63 24.42 -16.88
C ASP A 136 -11.80 24.06 -15.63
N ASP A 137 -12.38 23.35 -14.65
CA ASP A 137 -11.71 23.04 -13.39
C ASP A 137 -10.93 21.72 -13.46
N SER A 138 -9.63 21.88 -13.67
CA SER A 138 -8.65 20.80 -13.69
C SER A 138 -8.14 20.43 -12.30
N THR A 139 -8.91 20.64 -11.22
CA THR A 139 -8.51 20.18 -9.88
C THR A 139 -8.86 18.71 -9.64
N GLY A 140 -10.02 18.21 -10.08
CA GLY A 140 -10.44 16.81 -9.95
C GLY A 140 -10.73 16.36 -8.51
N LEU A 141 -11.63 15.39 -8.33
CA LEU A 141 -12.13 14.95 -7.02
C LEU A 141 -11.38 13.73 -6.47
N THR A 142 -11.20 13.68 -5.15
CA THR A 142 -10.67 12.50 -4.46
C THR A 142 -11.71 11.38 -4.39
N LYS A 143 -11.26 10.16 -4.07
CA LYS A 143 -12.16 9.01 -3.88
C LYS A 143 -13.20 9.25 -2.77
N ALA A 144 -12.83 9.93 -1.68
CA ALA A 144 -13.75 10.16 -0.56
C ALA A 144 -14.87 11.14 -0.97
N GLU A 145 -14.49 12.28 -1.55
CA GLU A 145 -15.43 13.29 -2.07
C GLU A 145 -16.36 12.69 -3.13
N LEU A 146 -15.83 11.85 -4.04
CA LEU A 146 -16.65 11.19 -5.04
C LEU A 146 -17.69 10.24 -4.46
N ILE A 147 -17.33 9.50 -3.40
CA ILE A 147 -18.27 8.57 -2.76
C ILE A 147 -19.40 9.35 -2.10
N GLU A 148 -19.10 10.45 -1.43
CA GLU A 148 -20.11 11.30 -0.78
C GLU A 148 -21.08 11.91 -1.80
N ILE A 149 -20.57 12.44 -2.91
CA ILE A 149 -21.39 13.08 -3.95
C ILE A 149 -22.14 12.03 -4.79
N ALA A 150 -21.54 10.87 -5.08
CA ALA A 150 -22.15 9.85 -5.93
C ALA A 150 -23.19 8.98 -5.20
N GLN A 151 -23.07 8.76 -3.90
CA GLN A 151 -23.94 7.81 -3.18
C GLN A 151 -25.45 8.12 -3.31
N PRO A 152 -25.93 9.38 -3.24
CA PRO A 152 -27.36 9.71 -3.43
C PRO A 152 -27.90 9.35 -4.82
N HIS A 153 -27.02 9.26 -5.81
CA HIS A 153 -27.36 8.99 -7.21
C HIS A 153 -27.20 7.52 -7.60
N CYS A 154 -26.87 6.62 -6.65
CA CYS A 154 -26.69 5.19 -6.89
C CYS A 154 -27.53 4.32 -5.95
N ASP A 155 -28.16 3.28 -6.50
CA ASP A 155 -28.90 2.29 -5.70
C ASP A 155 -27.99 1.27 -4.98
N ALA A 156 -26.77 1.09 -5.48
CA ALA A 156 -25.76 0.23 -4.85
C ALA A 156 -24.84 1.06 -3.94
N SER A 157 -24.44 0.49 -2.81
CA SER A 157 -23.51 1.15 -1.90
C SER A 157 -22.08 1.17 -2.47
N PHE A 158 -21.42 2.33 -2.36
CA PHE A 158 -20.01 2.51 -2.71
C PHE A 158 -19.08 2.06 -1.58
N SER A 159 -19.57 2.04 -0.34
CA SER A 159 -18.83 1.72 0.89
C SER A 159 -19.03 0.29 1.38
N ALA A 160 -20.18 -0.34 1.06
CA ALA A 160 -20.52 -1.70 1.47
C ALA A 160 -21.06 -2.52 0.28
N PRO A 161 -20.77 -3.83 0.18
CA PRO A 161 -21.41 -4.69 -0.81
C PRO A 161 -22.91 -4.85 -0.51
N SER A 162 -23.71 -5.03 -1.56
CA SER A 162 -25.17 -5.21 -1.44
C SER A 162 -25.58 -6.56 -0.81
N ASP A 163 -24.65 -7.50 -0.70
CA ASP A 163 -24.86 -8.87 -0.24
C ASP A 163 -23.59 -9.31 0.53
N PRO A 164 -23.71 -9.88 1.74
CA PRO A 164 -22.57 -10.38 2.53
C PRO A 164 -21.70 -11.42 1.79
N THR A 165 -22.24 -12.06 0.76
CA THR A 165 -21.54 -13.06 -0.07
C THR A 165 -20.84 -12.46 -1.29
N LYS A 166 -21.08 -11.17 -1.62
CA LYS A 166 -20.50 -10.49 -2.77
C LYS A 166 -19.42 -9.50 -2.32
N PHE A 167 -18.29 -9.48 -3.03
CA PHE A 167 -17.14 -8.63 -2.68
C PHE A 167 -17.08 -7.30 -3.47
N TYR A 168 -18.04 -7.07 -4.38
CA TYR A 168 -18.02 -5.92 -5.29
C TYR A 168 -18.95 -4.81 -4.80
N THR A 169 -18.42 -3.60 -4.63
CA THR A 169 -19.20 -2.37 -4.35
C THR A 169 -19.45 -1.59 -5.64
N ALA A 170 -20.33 -0.59 -5.61
CA ALA A 170 -20.58 0.30 -6.74
C ALA A 170 -19.29 0.98 -7.25
N TRP A 171 -18.28 1.14 -6.40
CA TRP A 171 -16.96 1.69 -6.75
C TRP A 171 -16.21 0.82 -7.78
N SER A 172 -16.48 -0.49 -7.84
CA SER A 172 -15.84 -1.39 -8.82
C SER A 172 -16.02 -0.92 -10.27
N SER A 173 -17.12 -0.20 -10.55
CA SER A 173 -17.43 0.40 -11.86
C SER A 173 -16.46 1.52 -12.28
N MET A 174 -15.71 2.13 -11.35
CA MET A 174 -14.68 3.13 -11.66
C MET A 174 -13.58 2.54 -12.56
N LYS A 175 -13.24 1.25 -12.37
CA LYS A 175 -12.28 0.57 -13.25
C LYS A 175 -12.78 0.48 -14.70
N THR A 176 -14.08 0.29 -14.87
CA THR A 176 -14.71 0.27 -16.20
C THR A 176 -14.72 1.65 -16.84
N LEU A 177 -14.96 2.72 -16.06
CA LEU A 177 -14.91 4.09 -16.56
C LEU A 177 -13.50 4.52 -16.99
N LEU A 178 -12.47 4.12 -16.23
CA LEU A 178 -11.07 4.31 -16.61
C LEU A 178 -10.71 3.51 -17.89
N GLN A 179 -11.15 2.25 -17.98
CA GLN A 179 -10.89 1.40 -19.16
C GLN A 179 -11.60 1.90 -20.43
N LYS A 180 -12.74 2.57 -20.27
CA LYS A 180 -13.51 3.18 -21.35
C LYS A 180 -13.14 4.64 -21.61
N GLU A 181 -12.04 5.12 -21.01
CA GLU A 181 -11.52 6.48 -21.21
C GLU A 181 -12.53 7.60 -20.93
N MET A 182 -13.51 7.36 -20.07
CA MET A 182 -14.51 8.36 -19.67
C MET A 182 -14.06 9.20 -18.46
N VAL A 183 -13.11 8.67 -17.69
CA VAL A 183 -12.52 9.27 -16.51
C VAL A 183 -11.03 9.09 -16.62
N TYR A 184 -10.25 10.08 -16.22
CA TYR A 184 -8.80 9.96 -16.04
C TYR A 184 -8.42 10.13 -14.57
N GLU A 185 -7.30 9.52 -14.16
CA GLU A 185 -6.74 9.65 -12.81
C GLU A 185 -5.40 10.41 -12.83
N ARG A 186 -5.19 11.33 -11.88
CA ARG A 186 -3.94 12.08 -11.70
C ARG A 186 -3.55 12.21 -10.22
N GLY A 187 -2.26 12.43 -9.96
CA GLY A 187 -1.72 12.66 -8.61
C GLY A 187 -1.25 11.41 -7.87
N ARG A 188 -0.12 11.54 -7.15
CA ARG A 188 0.41 10.54 -6.20
C ARG A 188 1.00 11.30 -5.00
N PRO A 189 0.78 10.88 -3.74
CA PRO A 189 0.10 9.66 -3.31
C PRO A 189 -1.44 9.75 -3.27
N LEU A 190 -2.01 10.96 -3.28
CA LEU A 190 -3.46 11.18 -3.29
C LEU A 190 -3.99 11.24 -4.72
N ARG A 191 -4.78 10.23 -5.13
CA ARG A 191 -5.38 10.16 -6.47
C ARG A 191 -6.59 11.08 -6.58
N ARG A 192 -6.64 11.84 -7.68
CA ARG A 192 -7.78 12.66 -8.09
C ARG A 192 -8.32 12.18 -9.43
N TYR A 193 -9.64 12.20 -9.57
CA TYR A 193 -10.37 11.73 -10.75
C TYR A 193 -11.09 12.91 -11.41
N ALA A 194 -11.12 12.93 -12.73
CA ALA A 194 -11.81 13.95 -13.53
C ALA A 194 -12.37 13.33 -14.83
N LEU A 195 -13.42 13.93 -15.38
CA LEU A 195 -14.02 13.49 -16.65
C LEU A 195 -13.10 13.85 -17.82
N THR A 196 -13.00 12.96 -18.79
CA THR A 196 -12.47 13.27 -20.13
C THR A 196 -13.54 13.98 -20.96
N ASP A 197 -13.18 14.46 -22.15
CA ASP A 197 -14.13 15.07 -23.10
C ASP A 197 -15.31 14.12 -23.43
N GLU A 198 -15.02 12.82 -23.58
CA GLU A 198 -16.05 11.80 -23.77
C GLU A 198 -16.93 11.62 -22.52
N GLY A 199 -16.34 11.70 -21.33
CA GLY A 199 -17.07 11.66 -20.06
C GLY A 199 -18.01 12.85 -19.88
N TRP A 200 -17.59 14.04 -20.30
CA TRP A 200 -18.37 15.28 -20.26
C TRP A 200 -19.57 15.26 -21.22
N GLU A 201 -19.41 14.72 -22.43
CA GLU A 201 -20.51 14.57 -23.38
C GLU A 201 -21.61 13.64 -22.82
N VAL A 202 -21.21 12.54 -22.16
CA VAL A 202 -22.17 11.65 -21.49
C VAL A 202 -22.82 12.31 -20.28
N ALA A 203 -22.08 13.06 -19.47
CA ALA A 203 -22.62 13.81 -18.34
C ALA A 203 -23.67 14.84 -18.78
N LYS A 204 -23.38 15.64 -19.82
CA LYS A 204 -24.32 16.62 -20.40
C LYS A 204 -25.59 15.97 -20.91
N ARG A 205 -25.47 14.79 -21.53
CA ARG A 205 -26.63 14.00 -22.00
C ARG A 205 -27.49 13.50 -20.82
N ILE A 206 -26.85 13.01 -19.76
CA ILE A 206 -27.53 12.56 -18.53
C ILE A 206 -28.27 13.73 -17.85
N GLN A 207 -27.64 14.90 -17.71
CA GLN A 207 -28.24 16.07 -17.08
C GLN A 207 -29.43 16.63 -17.89
N LYS A 208 -29.32 16.67 -19.22
CA LYS A 208 -30.44 17.06 -20.10
C LYS A 208 -31.64 16.12 -19.96
N MET A 209 -31.42 14.81 -19.82
CA MET A 209 -32.49 13.83 -19.60
C MET A 209 -33.12 13.96 -18.21
N ALA A 210 -32.32 14.26 -17.16
CA ALA A 210 -32.82 14.49 -15.81
C ALA A 210 -33.68 15.75 -15.69
N ASN A 211 -33.29 16.84 -16.36
CA ASN A 211 -34.05 18.10 -16.37
C ASN A 211 -35.33 18.02 -17.23
N GLY A 212 -35.33 17.20 -18.29
CA GLY A 212 -36.53 16.96 -19.11
C GLY A 212 -37.63 16.11 -18.43
N MET A 213 -37.30 15.42 -17.33
CA MET A 213 -38.24 14.57 -16.58
C MET A 213 -39.05 15.36 -15.53
N GLN A 214 -38.63 16.58 -15.15
CA GLN A 214 -39.32 17.40 -14.14
C GLN A 214 -40.52 18.19 -14.70
N THR A 215 -40.67 18.31 -16.03
CA THR A 215 -41.76 19.09 -16.65
C THR A 215 -43.02 18.28 -17.02
N ASN A 216 -43.02 16.95 -16.82
CA ASN A 216 -44.14 16.08 -17.25
C ASN A 216 -44.82 15.28 -16.12
N ALA A 217 -44.55 15.59 -14.84
CA ALA A 217 -45.20 14.94 -13.70
C ALA A 217 -46.36 15.77 -13.09
N SER A 218 -47.00 16.62 -13.89
CA SER A 218 -48.13 17.47 -13.45
C SER A 218 -49.32 17.31 -14.41
N LYS A 219 -49.91 16.11 -14.49
CA LYS A 219 -51.31 15.86 -14.87
C LYS A 219 -51.70 14.39 -14.70
N SER A 220 -52.89 14.18 -14.12
CA SER A 220 -53.53 12.93 -13.64
C SER A 220 -52.91 12.35 -12.36
N GLY A 221 -53.56 12.18 -11.21
CA GLY A 221 -54.95 12.43 -10.80
C GLY A 221 -55.46 11.26 -9.92
N GLY A 222 -55.45 11.45 -8.58
CA GLY A 222 -56.15 10.66 -7.54
C GLY A 222 -55.73 9.19 -7.37
N ILE A 223 -55.53 8.61 -6.17
CA ILE A 223 -56.43 8.57 -5.01
C ILE A 223 -55.60 8.33 -3.73
N ALA A 224 -56.03 8.97 -2.64
CA ALA A 224 -55.39 9.06 -1.33
C ALA A 224 -55.45 7.78 -0.48
N ARG A 225 -54.53 7.65 0.51
CA ARG A 225 -54.83 7.47 1.96
C ARG A 225 -53.56 7.43 2.85
N ASN A 226 -53.46 8.48 3.68
CA ASN A 226 -53.04 8.58 5.09
C ASN A 226 -51.71 7.99 5.62
N ALA A 227 -50.80 8.90 6.01
CA ALA A 227 -49.97 8.81 7.22
C ALA A 227 -49.64 10.25 7.75
N PRO A 228 -49.38 10.44 9.06
CA PRO A 228 -49.56 11.72 9.77
C PRO A 228 -48.43 12.74 9.54
N ALA A 229 -48.78 14.02 9.66
CA ALA A 229 -47.88 15.17 9.58
C ALA A 229 -47.16 15.44 10.92
N LEU A 230 -45.86 15.73 10.86
CA LEU A 230 -45.03 16.38 11.89
C LEU A 230 -43.90 17.20 11.20
N PRO A 231 -43.27 18.16 11.91
CA PRO A 231 -43.02 19.56 11.49
C PRO A 231 -41.68 19.73 10.74
N PRO A 232 -41.31 20.95 10.25
CA PRO A 232 -40.17 21.09 9.34
C PRO A 232 -38.85 20.81 10.06
N PRO A 233 -37.85 20.16 9.41
CA PRO A 233 -36.55 19.99 10.01
C PRO A 233 -35.82 21.33 10.00
N ALA A 234 -35.54 21.83 11.21
CA ALA A 234 -34.53 22.83 11.48
C ALA A 234 -33.19 22.45 10.84
N GLU A 235 -32.44 23.48 10.44
CA GLU A 235 -31.05 23.40 9.99
C GLU A 235 -30.24 22.45 10.86
N ARG A 236 -29.64 21.43 10.23
CA ARG A 236 -28.63 20.58 10.87
C ARG A 236 -27.36 20.59 10.04
N THR A 237 -26.36 21.23 10.65
CA THR A 237 -24.93 21.04 10.46
C THR A 237 -24.55 19.59 10.15
N PRO A 238 -23.54 19.35 9.29
CA PRO A 238 -23.16 18.00 8.89
C PRO A 238 -22.59 17.21 10.07
N SER A 239 -23.36 16.23 10.56
CA SER A 239 -22.89 15.24 11.53
C SER A 239 -22.15 14.12 10.81
N LEU A 240 -20.82 14.13 10.88
CA LEU A 240 -20.00 12.94 10.71
C LEU A 240 -20.39 11.93 11.79
N SER A 241 -20.48 10.65 11.43
CA SER A 241 -20.76 9.58 12.37
C SER A 241 -19.80 9.65 13.58
N PRO A 242 -20.30 9.60 14.84
CA PRO A 242 -19.47 9.81 16.03
C PRO A 242 -18.22 8.93 16.05
N ASP A 243 -18.36 7.66 15.65
CA ASP A 243 -17.26 6.69 15.75
C ASP A 243 -16.10 6.96 14.79
N PHE A 244 -16.35 7.51 13.59
CA PHE A 244 -15.29 7.80 12.61
C PHE A 244 -14.63 9.16 12.83
N ALA A 245 -15.40 10.15 13.31
CA ALA A 245 -14.87 11.44 13.72
C ALA A 245 -13.97 11.29 14.97
N ILE A 246 -14.38 10.48 15.95
CA ILE A 246 -13.58 10.20 17.16
C ILE A 246 -12.24 9.52 16.80
N ILE A 247 -12.23 8.56 15.86
CA ILE A 247 -10.98 7.88 15.46
C ILE A 247 -10.04 8.84 14.70
N SER A 248 -10.57 9.69 13.82
CA SER A 248 -9.78 10.68 13.07
C SER A 248 -9.22 11.78 13.99
N GLU A 249 -10.04 12.28 14.90
CA GLU A 249 -9.65 13.31 15.88
C GLU A 249 -8.66 12.74 16.90
N ALA A 250 -8.88 11.52 17.41
CA ALA A 250 -7.95 10.83 18.30
C ALA A 250 -6.60 10.54 17.62
N GLN A 251 -6.60 10.15 16.35
CA GLN A 251 -5.36 9.97 15.58
C GLN A 251 -4.61 11.29 15.34
N ARG A 252 -5.32 12.43 15.30
CA ARG A 252 -4.73 13.76 15.12
C ARG A 252 -4.22 14.35 16.44
N ILE A 253 -4.97 14.20 17.54
CA ILE A 253 -4.55 14.55 18.91
C ILE A 253 -3.31 13.75 19.30
N VAL A 254 -3.24 12.45 18.94
CA VAL A 254 -2.07 11.61 19.23
C VAL A 254 -0.81 12.09 18.51
N ARG A 255 -0.90 12.66 17.29
CA ARG A 255 0.30 13.09 16.54
C ARG A 255 1.01 14.26 17.20
N ASP A 256 0.28 15.21 17.78
CA ASP A 256 0.82 16.47 18.33
C ASP A 256 0.96 16.46 19.86
N THR A 257 1.05 15.27 20.47
CA THR A 257 1.03 15.13 21.95
C THR A 257 2.36 15.56 22.58
N VAL A 258 3.48 15.39 21.85
CA VAL A 258 4.83 15.71 22.31
C VAL A 258 5.28 16.99 21.63
N ALA A 259 5.68 17.99 22.42
CA ALA A 259 6.09 19.29 21.89
C ALA A 259 7.38 19.19 21.06
N ASP A 260 7.38 19.85 19.90
CA ASP A 260 8.55 20.06 19.05
C ASP A 260 9.10 21.46 19.37
N ASP A 261 9.99 21.57 20.36
CA ASP A 261 10.59 22.86 20.73
C ASP A 261 11.92 23.07 19.99
N PRO A 262 11.97 23.93 18.94
CA PRO A 262 13.21 24.25 18.23
C PRO A 262 14.20 25.11 19.05
N GLN A 263 13.81 25.68 20.20
CA GLN A 263 14.67 26.47 21.08
C GLN A 263 15.35 25.65 22.19
N ALA A 264 14.93 24.40 22.43
CA ALA A 264 15.60 23.48 23.38
C ALA A 264 16.95 22.94 22.86
N ALA A 265 17.50 23.52 21.79
CA ALA A 265 18.81 23.14 21.24
C ALA A 265 19.99 23.40 22.20
N ASN A 266 19.79 24.15 23.29
CA ASN A 266 20.85 24.55 24.21
C ASN A 266 20.72 24.01 25.65
N ASP A 267 19.61 23.40 26.06
CA ASP A 267 19.48 22.84 27.42
C ASP A 267 19.73 21.33 27.39
N SER A 268 20.98 20.97 27.65
CA SER A 268 21.41 19.57 27.87
C SER A 268 21.00 19.05 29.26
N SER A 269 20.21 19.83 30.00
CA SER A 269 19.70 19.44 31.31
C SER A 269 18.62 18.37 31.16
N ILE A 270 18.88 17.20 31.73
CA ILE A 270 17.87 16.15 31.90
C ILE A 270 16.76 16.73 32.80
N PRO A 271 15.50 16.78 32.34
CA PRO A 271 14.43 17.41 33.11
C PRO A 271 14.10 16.59 34.35
N GLU A 272 13.92 17.27 35.49
CA GLU A 272 13.42 16.65 36.71
C GLU A 272 11.91 16.43 36.60
N PHE A 273 11.44 15.25 37.00
CA PHE A 273 10.02 14.91 36.97
C PHE A 273 9.64 13.91 38.05
N SER A 274 8.36 13.91 38.43
CA SER A 274 7.78 12.87 39.28
C SER A 274 7.01 11.87 38.43
N PRO A 275 7.38 10.57 38.42
CA PRO A 275 6.69 9.56 37.64
C PRO A 275 5.28 9.29 38.18
N VAL A 276 4.33 9.07 37.27
CA VAL A 276 2.99 8.59 37.63
C VAL A 276 3.10 7.10 37.95
N ARG A 277 2.81 6.73 39.20
CA ARG A 277 2.94 5.35 39.67
C ARG A 277 1.62 4.61 39.56
N LEU A 278 1.56 3.60 38.69
CA LEU A 278 0.43 2.71 38.55
C LEU A 278 0.57 1.52 39.50
N ALA A 279 -0.40 1.32 40.38
CA ALA A 279 -0.39 0.20 41.32
C ALA A 279 -0.63 -1.14 40.59
N PRO A 280 -0.08 -2.28 41.09
CA PRO A 280 -0.45 -3.60 40.60
C PRO A 280 -1.97 -3.80 40.62
N GLY A 281 -2.52 -4.43 39.58
CA GLY A 281 -3.97 -4.65 39.43
C GLY A 281 -4.78 -3.42 38.95
N SER A 282 -4.16 -2.25 38.78
CA SER A 282 -4.83 -1.07 38.19
C SER A 282 -4.90 -1.09 36.65
N PHE A 283 -4.25 -2.06 36.02
CA PHE A 283 -4.20 -2.22 34.56
C PHE A 283 -4.15 -3.70 34.18
N THR A 284 -4.42 -3.98 32.90
CA THR A 284 -4.31 -5.30 32.28
C THR A 284 -3.38 -5.24 31.07
N VAL A 285 -2.56 -6.26 30.84
CA VAL A 285 -1.66 -6.30 29.67
C VAL A 285 -2.37 -6.87 28.44
N HIS A 286 -2.30 -6.14 27.33
CA HIS A 286 -2.89 -6.52 26.05
C HIS A 286 -1.85 -6.57 24.93
N LEU A 287 -2.02 -7.54 24.03
CA LEU A 287 -1.26 -7.63 22.77
C LEU A 287 -1.92 -6.74 21.72
N LEU A 288 -1.13 -5.90 21.07
CA LEU A 288 -1.50 -5.14 19.90
C LEU A 288 -0.89 -5.75 18.65
N LEU A 289 -1.65 -5.81 17.56
CA LEU A 289 -1.19 -6.28 16.25
C LEU A 289 -1.45 -5.22 15.18
N ASP A 290 -0.47 -4.99 14.31
CA ASP A 290 -0.57 -4.03 13.22
C ASP A 290 -1.54 -4.52 12.13
N VAL A 291 -2.53 -3.70 11.80
CA VAL A 291 -3.52 -4.04 10.77
C VAL A 291 -2.93 -4.12 9.36
N ARG A 292 -1.75 -3.53 9.11
CA ARG A 292 -1.09 -3.51 7.79
C ARG A 292 -0.22 -4.74 7.54
N GLU A 293 0.11 -5.48 8.59
CA GLU A 293 0.89 -6.72 8.52
C GLU A 293 0.11 -7.83 7.80
N VAL A 294 -1.21 -7.70 7.78
CA VAL A 294 -2.10 -8.71 7.22
C VAL A 294 -2.40 -8.44 5.74
N ARG A 295 -1.73 -9.18 4.86
CA ARG A 295 -1.88 -9.07 3.40
C ARG A 295 -3.26 -9.49 2.88
N ALA A 296 -3.96 -10.38 3.58
CA ALA A 296 -5.28 -10.87 3.21
C ALA A 296 -6.26 -10.74 4.37
N LYS A 297 -7.51 -10.31 4.12
CA LYS A 297 -8.55 -10.24 5.18
C LYS A 297 -8.68 -11.56 5.94
N THR A 298 -8.50 -12.69 5.25
CA THR A 298 -8.51 -14.04 5.83
C THR A 298 -7.40 -14.26 6.86
N ASP A 299 -6.19 -13.74 6.64
CA ASP A 299 -5.07 -13.92 7.57
C ASP A 299 -5.27 -13.09 8.86
N ARG A 300 -6.04 -12.00 8.79
CA ARG A 300 -6.30 -11.08 9.91
C ARG A 300 -7.21 -11.76 10.91
N ASP A 301 -8.34 -12.22 10.37
CA ASP A 301 -9.35 -12.90 11.15
C ASP A 301 -8.75 -14.22 11.68
N TYR A 302 -7.90 -14.90 10.89
CA TYR A 302 -7.16 -16.08 11.32
C TYR A 302 -6.25 -15.85 12.54
N MET A 303 -5.32 -14.88 12.50
CA MET A 303 -4.43 -14.63 13.64
C MET A 303 -5.21 -14.24 14.90
N GLN A 304 -6.24 -13.42 14.75
CA GLN A 304 -7.08 -13.01 15.88
C GLN A 304 -7.86 -14.18 16.48
N GLU A 305 -8.46 -15.02 15.64
CA GLU A 305 -9.21 -16.21 16.06
C GLU A 305 -8.29 -17.24 16.75
N GLU A 306 -7.13 -17.51 16.19
CA GLU A 306 -6.18 -18.48 16.76
C GLU A 306 -5.56 -17.98 18.07
N LEU A 307 -5.30 -16.68 18.20
CA LEU A 307 -4.89 -16.09 19.48
C LEU A 307 -6.03 -16.16 20.51
N ALA A 308 -7.27 -15.92 20.09
CA ALA A 308 -8.44 -16.02 20.96
C ALA A 308 -8.66 -17.47 21.45
N LYS A 309 -8.44 -18.48 20.59
CA LYS A 309 -8.44 -19.91 20.98
C LYS A 309 -7.40 -20.22 22.05
N GLN A 310 -6.28 -19.48 22.08
CA GLN A 310 -5.25 -19.59 23.11
C GLN A 310 -5.48 -18.65 24.31
N GLY A 311 -6.66 -18.03 24.43
CA GLY A 311 -7.03 -17.16 25.55
C GLY A 311 -6.40 -15.76 25.50
N VAL A 312 -5.90 -15.34 24.33
CA VAL A 312 -5.31 -14.01 24.13
C VAL A 312 -6.21 -13.16 23.24
N LYS A 313 -6.89 -12.19 23.86
CA LYS A 313 -7.66 -11.18 23.13
C LYS A 313 -6.73 -10.07 22.63
N ALA A 314 -6.26 -10.21 21.39
CA ALA A 314 -5.44 -9.20 20.72
C ALA A 314 -6.30 -8.00 20.28
N ILE A 315 -5.72 -6.80 20.33
CA ILE A 315 -6.31 -5.56 19.83
C ILE A 315 -5.66 -5.23 18.50
N MET A 316 -6.47 -5.05 17.46
CA MET A 316 -6.00 -4.73 16.11
C MET A 316 -6.03 -3.21 15.90
N ARG A 317 -4.89 -2.58 15.58
CA ARG A 317 -4.84 -1.16 15.17
C ARG A 317 -3.63 -0.88 14.28
N SER A 318 -3.56 0.32 13.69
CA SER A 318 -2.34 0.72 12.98
C SER A 318 -1.27 1.10 14.00
N LEU A 319 -0.11 0.47 13.93
CA LEU A 319 1.04 0.77 14.78
C LEU A 319 2.00 1.73 14.09
N GLU A 320 2.70 2.58 14.83
CA GLU A 320 3.72 3.47 14.27
C GLU A 320 5.10 2.78 14.16
N ALA A 321 5.38 1.81 15.02
CA ALA A 321 6.59 0.98 14.98
C ALA A 321 6.27 -0.47 15.35
N GLY A 322 6.93 -1.42 14.66
CA GLY A 322 6.71 -2.85 14.83
C GLY A 322 5.41 -3.38 14.23
N ASP A 323 5.31 -4.71 14.20
CA ASP A 323 4.15 -5.47 13.74
C ASP A 323 3.30 -5.98 14.92
N ALA A 324 3.92 -6.18 16.08
CA ALA A 324 3.20 -6.42 17.33
C ALA A 324 3.89 -5.74 18.51
N GLN A 325 3.10 -5.35 19.51
CA GLN A 325 3.61 -4.74 20.73
C GLN A 325 2.67 -5.04 21.90
N TRP A 326 3.09 -4.75 23.12
CA TRP A 326 2.23 -4.89 24.29
C TRP A 326 1.97 -3.54 24.95
N ILE A 327 0.75 -3.39 25.47
CA ILE A 327 0.35 -2.24 26.28
C ILE A 327 -0.18 -2.70 27.63
N ALA A 328 -0.01 -1.86 28.65
CA ALA A 328 -0.78 -1.92 29.87
C ALA A 328 -1.96 -0.95 29.74
N LYS A 329 -3.19 -1.48 29.70
CA LYS A 329 -4.42 -0.69 29.62
C LYS A 329 -5.00 -0.52 31.02
N CYS A 330 -5.16 0.71 31.46
CA CYS A 330 -5.75 1.03 32.76
C CYS A 330 -7.19 0.52 32.86
N ASN A 331 -7.54 -0.04 34.01
CA ASN A 331 -8.90 -0.51 34.29
C ASN A 331 -9.87 0.66 34.53
N ASP A 332 -9.37 1.76 35.11
CA ASP A 332 -10.06 3.06 35.19
C ASP A 332 -9.51 3.99 34.08
N PRO A 333 -10.30 4.34 33.05
CA PRO A 333 -9.88 5.22 31.97
C PRO A 333 -9.45 6.63 32.41
N THR A 334 -9.87 7.08 33.59
CA THR A 334 -9.57 8.42 34.09
C THR A 334 -8.30 8.46 34.95
N LEU A 335 -7.70 7.31 35.24
CA LEU A 335 -6.57 7.21 36.16
C LEU A 335 -5.39 8.07 35.72
N LEU A 336 -4.97 7.96 34.46
CA LEU A 336 -3.87 8.76 33.92
C LEU A 336 -4.23 10.26 33.90
N ALA A 337 -5.45 10.59 33.49
CA ALA A 337 -5.92 11.98 33.42
C ALA A 337 -5.87 12.69 34.79
N ARG A 338 -6.22 11.99 35.88
CA ARG A 338 -6.11 12.53 37.25
C ARG A 338 -4.67 12.87 37.66
N HIS A 339 -3.69 12.24 37.02
CA HIS A 339 -2.27 12.49 37.21
C HIS A 339 -1.66 13.39 36.12
N GLY A 340 -2.49 14.01 35.27
CA GLY A 340 -2.05 14.90 34.20
C GLY A 340 -1.35 14.18 33.05
N ALA A 341 -1.62 12.88 32.87
CA ALA A 341 -1.17 12.08 31.72
C ALA A 341 -2.37 11.75 30.82
N GLU A 342 -2.15 11.70 29.52
CA GLU A 342 -3.19 11.50 28.53
C GLU A 342 -3.44 10.01 28.21
N GLY A 343 -4.67 9.73 27.75
CA GLY A 343 -5.11 8.37 27.40
C GLY A 343 -5.33 7.46 28.60
N ASP A 344 -5.48 6.16 28.33
CA ASP A 344 -5.68 5.08 29.31
C ASP A 344 -4.70 3.91 29.08
N GLU A 345 -3.66 4.12 28.26
CA GLU A 345 -2.77 3.06 27.77
C GLU A 345 -1.30 3.44 27.88
N ILE A 346 -0.50 2.49 28.35
CA ILE A 346 0.93 2.63 28.56
C ILE A 346 1.64 1.63 27.65
N VAL A 347 2.62 2.08 26.86
CA VAL A 347 3.39 1.17 26.01
C VAL A 347 4.41 0.39 26.86
N LEU A 348 4.49 -0.92 26.66
CA LEU A 348 5.52 -1.74 27.26
C LEU A 348 6.73 -1.82 26.34
N ASP A 349 7.87 -2.16 26.93
CA ASP A 349 9.19 -2.12 26.29
C ASP A 349 9.45 -3.22 25.24
N TRP A 350 8.41 -4.00 24.90
CA TRP A 350 8.49 -5.14 23.99
C TRP A 350 7.83 -4.82 22.66
N ILE A 351 8.64 -4.89 21.60
CA ILE A 351 8.18 -4.72 20.21
C ILE A 351 8.60 -5.95 19.42
N VAL A 352 7.72 -6.43 18.55
CA VAL A 352 7.98 -7.50 17.60
C VAL A 352 7.96 -6.92 16.19
N GLU A 353 8.99 -7.23 15.41
CA GLU A 353 9.01 -7.05 13.96
C GLU A 353 8.94 -8.44 13.33
N ARG A 354 7.88 -8.75 12.60
CA ARG A 354 7.71 -10.00 11.87
C ARG A 354 8.14 -9.81 10.42
N LYS A 355 9.07 -10.65 9.99
CA LYS A 355 9.60 -10.64 8.63
C LYS A 355 9.52 -12.03 8.03
N ARG A 356 8.77 -12.18 6.94
CA ARG A 356 8.89 -13.39 6.12
C ARG A 356 10.24 -13.41 5.43
N LEU A 357 10.78 -14.60 5.21
CA LEU A 357 12.10 -14.78 4.60
C LEU A 357 12.19 -14.17 3.18
N ASP A 358 11.15 -14.30 2.37
CA ASP A 358 11.08 -13.70 1.03
C ASP A 358 11.06 -12.15 1.10
N ASP A 359 10.29 -11.59 2.03
CA ASP A 359 10.25 -10.15 2.29
C ASP A 359 11.57 -9.62 2.88
N LEU A 360 12.29 -10.43 3.66
CA LEU A 360 13.61 -10.11 4.17
C LEU A 360 14.60 -9.95 3.01
N ILE A 361 14.67 -10.94 2.11
CA ILE A 361 15.51 -10.89 0.91
C ILE A 361 15.17 -9.66 0.06
N GLY A 362 13.88 -9.37 -0.13
CA GLY A 362 13.43 -8.15 -0.83
C GLY A 362 13.92 -6.88 -0.15
N SER A 363 13.78 -6.78 1.17
CA SER A 363 14.16 -5.60 1.95
C SER A 363 15.66 -5.35 2.04
N ILE A 364 16.47 -6.41 1.91
CA ILE A 364 17.95 -6.29 1.82
C ILE A 364 18.33 -5.67 0.47
N LYS A 365 17.64 -6.06 -0.62
CA LYS A 365 17.93 -5.57 -1.97
C LYS A 365 17.53 -4.12 -2.19
N ASP A 366 16.40 -3.70 -1.65
CA ASP A 366 15.86 -2.35 -1.84
C ASP A 366 16.28 -1.35 -0.74
N GLY A 367 17.06 -1.80 0.25
CA GLY A 367 17.57 -0.97 1.34
C GLY A 367 16.59 -0.68 2.47
N ARG A 368 15.31 -1.09 2.38
CA ARG A 368 14.30 -0.87 3.43
C ARG A 368 14.64 -1.56 4.74
N PHE A 369 15.43 -2.62 4.70
CA PHE A 369 15.89 -3.33 5.90
C PHE A 369 16.61 -2.41 6.90
N HIS A 370 17.46 -1.51 6.42
CA HIS A 370 18.19 -0.59 7.30
C HIS A 370 17.30 0.51 7.85
N GLU A 371 16.37 1.03 7.04
CA GLU A 371 15.40 2.04 7.44
C GLU A 371 14.46 1.53 8.54
N GLN A 372 13.94 0.30 8.39
CA GLN A 372 13.07 -0.34 9.38
C GLN A 372 13.77 -0.49 10.73
N LYS A 373 15.01 -1.02 10.73
CA LYS A 373 15.80 -1.16 11.97
C LYS A 373 16.13 0.19 12.60
N PHE A 374 16.40 1.21 11.80
CA PHE A 374 16.65 2.57 12.28
C PHE A 374 15.42 3.15 12.99
N ARG A 375 14.22 2.94 12.43
CA ARG A 375 12.96 3.36 13.07
C ARG A 375 12.72 2.63 14.40
N LEU A 376 12.95 1.33 14.45
CA LEU A 376 12.87 0.55 15.69
C LEU A 376 13.86 1.05 16.75
N LYS A 377 15.08 1.44 16.35
CA LYS A 377 16.06 2.01 17.28
C LYS A 377 15.62 3.36 17.85
N ARG A 378 14.93 4.20 17.05
CA ARG A 378 14.50 5.54 17.46
C ARG A 378 13.26 5.55 18.35
N CYS A 379 12.43 4.51 18.32
CA CYS A 379 11.23 4.46 19.16
C CYS A 379 11.54 4.22 20.66
N GLY A 380 12.80 3.96 21.03
CA GLY A 380 13.25 3.86 22.41
C GLY A 380 13.04 2.50 23.08
N ALA A 381 12.38 1.55 22.40
CA ALA A 381 12.18 0.20 22.89
C ALA A 381 13.51 -0.56 23.04
N THR A 382 13.74 -1.19 24.19
CA THR A 382 14.94 -2.00 24.44
C THR A 382 14.77 -3.45 24.05
N ARG A 383 13.54 -3.97 24.06
CA ARG A 383 13.27 -5.39 23.85
C ARG A 383 12.59 -5.61 22.51
N VAL A 384 13.39 -5.46 21.46
CA VAL A 384 12.95 -5.74 20.09
C VAL A 384 13.15 -7.23 19.78
N VAL A 385 12.08 -7.89 19.40
CA VAL A 385 12.06 -9.29 18.93
C VAL A 385 11.84 -9.31 17.43
N TYR A 386 12.78 -9.87 16.68
CA TYR A 386 12.69 -10.00 15.24
C TYR A 386 12.27 -11.43 14.89
N ILE A 387 11.01 -11.62 14.50
CA ILE A 387 10.48 -12.94 14.12
C ILE A 387 10.73 -13.16 12.63
N ILE A 388 11.50 -14.20 12.28
CA ILE A 388 11.77 -14.57 10.89
C ILE A 388 10.98 -15.83 10.57
N GLU A 389 10.01 -15.68 9.65
CA GLU A 389 9.15 -16.79 9.22
C GLU A 389 9.71 -17.45 7.96
N GLU A 390 10.16 -18.68 8.10
CA GLU A 390 10.73 -19.53 7.05
C GLU A 390 9.60 -20.25 6.30
N ILE A 391 8.90 -19.51 5.44
CA ILE A 391 7.95 -20.13 4.50
C ILE A 391 8.76 -20.98 3.52
N ALA A 392 8.27 -22.18 3.22
CA ALA A 392 8.88 -23.11 2.27
C ALA A 392 9.19 -22.40 0.94
N MET A 393 10.45 -22.02 0.75
CA MET A 393 11.00 -21.57 -0.53
C MET A 393 11.58 -22.76 -1.28
N ASP A 394 11.59 -22.66 -2.60
CA ASP A 394 12.35 -23.57 -3.44
C ASP A 394 13.83 -23.57 -3.02
N SER A 395 14.38 -24.75 -2.72
CA SER A 395 15.72 -24.94 -2.16
C SER A 395 16.80 -24.27 -3.00
N ALA A 396 16.62 -24.23 -4.33
CA ALA A 396 17.55 -23.57 -5.25
C ALA A 396 17.57 -22.04 -5.10
N SER A 397 16.44 -21.43 -4.75
CA SER A 397 16.36 -19.99 -4.50
C SER A 397 16.89 -19.61 -3.12
N TYR A 398 16.69 -20.48 -2.12
CA TYR A 398 17.19 -20.25 -0.76
C TYR A 398 18.72 -20.26 -0.70
N SER A 399 19.36 -21.29 -1.28
CA SER A 399 20.83 -21.44 -1.26
C SER A 399 21.58 -20.23 -1.82
N ARG A 400 21.00 -19.50 -2.79
CA ARG A 400 21.63 -18.28 -3.35
C ARG A 400 21.69 -17.11 -2.36
N TYR A 401 20.75 -17.03 -1.43
CA TYR A 401 20.63 -15.90 -0.51
C TYR A 401 20.91 -16.27 0.94
N GLU A 402 21.23 -17.54 1.20
CA GLU A 402 21.50 -18.08 2.53
C GLU A 402 22.56 -17.26 3.27
N GLU A 403 23.75 -17.08 2.67
CA GLU A 403 24.84 -16.28 3.28
C GLU A 403 24.41 -14.83 3.59
N ALA A 404 23.64 -14.20 2.69
CA ALA A 404 23.17 -12.83 2.88
C ALA A 404 22.13 -12.74 3.99
N VAL A 405 21.25 -13.74 4.11
CA VAL A 405 20.25 -13.85 5.17
C VAL A 405 20.93 -14.11 6.51
N GLU A 406 21.87 -15.05 6.57
CA GLU A 406 22.63 -15.34 7.80
C GLU A 406 23.42 -14.12 8.27
N SER A 407 24.08 -13.42 7.35
CA SER A 407 24.76 -12.16 7.66
C SER A 407 23.80 -11.10 8.20
N ALA A 408 22.61 -10.95 7.61
CA ALA A 408 21.60 -10.01 8.08
C ALA A 408 21.06 -10.40 9.47
N ILE A 409 20.89 -11.68 9.75
CA ILE A 409 20.47 -12.21 11.06
C ILE A 409 21.55 -11.95 12.11
N ALA A 410 22.80 -12.32 11.82
CA ALA A 410 23.94 -12.10 12.71
C ALA A 410 24.13 -10.61 13.00
N SER A 411 24.03 -9.76 11.98
CA SER A 411 24.05 -8.30 12.15
C SER A 411 22.92 -7.81 13.07
N THR A 412 21.71 -8.36 12.91
CA THR A 412 20.55 -7.96 13.74
C THR A 412 20.71 -8.38 15.20
N GLN A 413 21.32 -9.53 15.47
CA GLN A 413 21.59 -9.99 16.83
C GLN A 413 22.77 -9.24 17.47
N VAL A 414 23.91 -9.18 16.78
CA VAL A 414 25.17 -8.69 17.34
C VAL A 414 25.27 -7.17 17.31
N VAL A 415 24.90 -6.54 16.19
CA VAL A 415 25.07 -5.09 16.00
C VAL A 415 23.88 -4.32 16.57
N ASN A 416 22.65 -4.82 16.36
CA ASN A 416 21.45 -4.15 16.84
C ASN A 416 21.01 -4.60 18.23
N GLY A 417 21.51 -5.73 18.73
CA GLY A 417 21.11 -6.27 20.03
C GLY A 417 19.68 -6.83 20.07
N TYR A 418 19.08 -7.11 18.91
CA TYR A 418 17.70 -7.59 18.83
C TYR A 418 17.64 -9.09 19.04
N PHE A 419 16.56 -9.56 19.67
CA PHE A 419 16.33 -10.99 19.85
C PHE A 419 15.71 -11.57 18.58
N VAL A 420 16.44 -12.42 17.85
CA VAL A 420 15.90 -13.08 16.65
C VAL A 420 15.21 -14.40 17.02
N LYS A 421 13.98 -14.58 16.55
CA LYS A 421 13.19 -15.80 16.71
C LYS A 421 12.82 -16.35 15.33
N ARG A 422 13.27 -17.55 15.00
CA ARG A 422 12.84 -18.24 13.77
C ARG A 422 11.55 -19.03 14.02
N THR A 423 10.62 -18.98 13.07
CA THR A 423 9.37 -19.74 13.04
C THR A 423 9.19 -20.35 11.66
N ALA A 424 8.65 -21.57 11.58
CA ALA A 424 8.46 -22.25 10.30
C ALA A 424 7.11 -21.89 9.66
N LYS A 425 6.09 -21.66 10.49
CA LYS A 425 4.72 -21.36 10.07
C LYS A 425 4.12 -20.23 10.90
N MET A 426 3.07 -19.61 10.35
CA MET A 426 2.26 -18.61 11.05
C MET A 426 1.80 -19.12 12.43
N ASP A 427 1.36 -20.37 12.54
CA ASP A 427 0.89 -20.97 13.79
C ASP A 427 1.95 -20.96 14.89
N ASP A 428 3.23 -21.13 14.53
CA ASP A 428 4.34 -21.08 15.47
C ASP A 428 4.58 -19.66 15.95
N THR A 429 4.41 -18.68 15.05
CA THR A 429 4.42 -17.25 15.39
C THR A 429 3.27 -16.90 16.34
N ILE A 430 2.05 -17.36 16.06
CA ILE A 430 0.86 -17.18 16.91
C ILE A 430 1.10 -17.80 18.31
N LYS A 431 1.56 -19.05 18.38
CA LYS A 431 1.90 -19.72 19.66
C LYS A 431 2.97 -18.95 20.42
N TYR A 432 3.98 -18.41 19.73
CA TYR A 432 5.02 -17.60 20.34
C TYR A 432 4.43 -16.31 20.95
N LEU A 433 3.63 -15.56 20.20
CA LEU A 433 2.95 -14.35 20.67
C LEU A 433 2.02 -14.63 21.86
N ALA A 434 1.28 -15.74 21.84
CA ALA A 434 0.41 -16.14 22.94
C ALA A 434 1.20 -16.50 24.21
N ARG A 435 2.33 -17.21 24.09
CA ARG A 435 3.23 -17.52 25.21
C ARG A 435 3.87 -16.26 25.78
N MET A 436 4.35 -15.38 24.90
CA MET A 436 4.92 -14.08 25.29
C MET A 436 3.88 -13.26 26.06
N THR A 437 2.65 -13.17 25.56
CA THR A 437 1.58 -12.42 26.24
C THR A 437 1.32 -12.94 27.65
N ARG A 438 1.24 -14.26 27.85
CA ARG A 438 1.07 -14.85 29.19
C ARG A 438 2.24 -14.55 30.12
N MET A 439 3.47 -14.63 29.61
CA MET A 439 4.68 -14.28 30.36
C MET A 439 4.67 -12.81 30.78
N LEU A 440 4.31 -11.90 29.85
CA LEU A 440 4.30 -10.47 30.12
C LEU A 440 3.18 -10.06 31.08
N LYS A 441 1.99 -10.68 30.99
CA LYS A 441 0.93 -10.55 31.98
C LYS A 441 1.43 -10.87 33.39
N SER A 442 2.00 -12.06 33.56
CA SER A 442 2.55 -12.50 34.87
C SER A 442 3.66 -11.58 35.39
N LYS A 443 4.49 -11.05 34.48
CA LYS A 443 5.60 -10.15 34.83
C LYS A 443 5.14 -8.76 35.26
N TYR A 444 4.18 -8.16 34.54
CA TYR A 444 3.85 -6.74 34.69
C TYR A 444 2.64 -6.50 35.59
N GLU A 445 1.59 -7.32 35.52
CA GLU A 445 0.35 -7.07 36.28
C GLU A 445 0.55 -7.18 37.80
N ARG A 446 1.67 -7.79 38.23
CA ARG A 446 2.08 -7.93 39.64
C ARG A 446 3.03 -6.83 40.13
N LYS A 447 3.42 -5.89 39.27
CA LYS A 447 4.41 -4.84 39.58
C LYS A 447 3.82 -3.46 39.34
N ALA A 448 4.35 -2.48 40.07
CA ALA A 448 4.02 -1.09 39.79
C ALA A 448 4.72 -0.63 38.50
N LEU A 449 4.03 0.19 37.69
CA LEU A 449 4.63 0.83 36.52
C LEU A 449 4.88 2.31 36.83
N HIS A 450 6.03 2.82 36.40
CA HIS A 450 6.39 4.24 36.54
C HIS A 450 6.27 4.88 35.16
N VAL A 451 5.31 5.79 35.01
CA VAL A 451 5.04 6.46 33.72
C VAL A 451 5.67 7.85 33.75
N ILE A 452 6.49 8.16 32.75
CA ILE A 452 7.04 9.49 32.54
C ILE A 452 5.90 10.38 32.00
N PRO A 453 5.58 11.51 32.65
CA PRO A 453 4.57 12.43 32.13
C PRO A 453 4.95 12.98 30.76
N THR A 454 4.01 13.00 29.82
CA THR A 454 4.27 13.38 28.42
C THR A 454 4.80 14.80 28.26
N LYS A 455 4.40 15.73 29.14
CA LYS A 455 4.91 17.11 29.20
C LYS A 455 6.42 17.24 29.39
N VAL A 456 7.09 16.18 29.85
CA VAL A 456 8.54 16.14 30.09
C VAL A 456 9.28 15.67 28.82
N LEU A 457 8.57 15.03 27.90
CA LEU A 457 9.14 14.41 26.72
C LEU A 457 9.17 15.39 25.55
N THR A 458 10.26 15.34 24.79
CA THR A 458 10.43 15.93 23.47
C THR A 458 11.10 14.89 22.55
N ALA A 459 11.00 15.08 21.24
CA ALA A 459 11.65 14.18 20.28
C ALA A 459 13.18 14.13 20.46
N GLN A 460 13.77 15.21 20.97
CA GLN A 460 15.21 15.36 21.17
C GLN A 460 15.65 14.81 22.54
N ASN A 461 14.87 15.00 23.61
CA ASN A 461 15.28 14.61 24.96
C ASN A 461 14.93 13.16 25.34
N TYR A 462 13.98 12.52 24.63
CA TYR A 462 13.45 11.22 25.02
C TYR A 462 14.54 10.13 25.10
N MET A 463 15.37 10.02 24.06
CA MET A 463 16.45 9.03 24.02
C MET A 463 17.55 9.30 25.08
N PRO A 464 18.08 10.53 25.21
CA PRO A 464 18.98 10.88 26.31
C PRO A 464 18.41 10.63 27.71
N LEU A 465 17.14 10.97 27.94
CA LEU A 465 16.47 10.78 29.21
C LEU A 465 16.37 9.29 29.57
N LEU A 466 15.93 8.46 28.63
CA LEU A 466 15.88 7.00 28.85
C LEU A 466 17.25 6.40 29.10
N ALA A 467 18.31 6.91 28.46
CA ALA A 467 19.68 6.46 28.70
C ALA A 467 20.13 6.84 30.11
N HIS A 468 19.90 8.08 30.54
CA HIS A 468 20.22 8.55 31.87
C HIS A 468 19.48 7.77 32.96
N LEU A 469 18.16 7.59 32.85
CA LEU A 469 17.36 6.85 33.84
C LEU A 469 17.80 5.39 33.98
N ARG A 470 18.29 4.77 32.91
CA ARG A 470 18.84 3.40 32.96
C ARG A 470 20.19 3.33 33.66
N GLU A 471 20.96 4.42 33.62
CA GLU A 471 22.26 4.52 34.27
C GLU A 471 22.13 4.87 35.75
N THR A 472 21.24 5.80 36.09
CA THR A 472 21.03 6.27 37.48
C THR A 472 20.09 5.38 38.28
N GLU A 473 19.05 4.84 37.65
CA GLU A 473 17.99 4.05 38.31
C GLU A 473 17.74 2.70 37.59
N PRO A 474 18.74 1.81 37.49
CA PRO A 474 18.64 0.57 36.70
C PRO A 474 17.56 -0.41 37.19
N GLU A 475 17.20 -0.34 38.47
CA GLU A 475 16.16 -1.19 39.09
C GLU A 475 14.74 -0.71 38.76
N VAL A 476 14.59 0.54 38.32
CA VAL A 476 13.30 1.15 38.02
C VAL A 476 13.04 1.13 36.53
N SER A 477 11.92 0.53 36.12
CA SER A 477 11.50 0.58 34.72
C SER A 477 10.53 1.74 34.50
N TYR A 478 10.91 2.63 33.59
CA TYR A 478 10.10 3.77 33.15
C TYR A 478 9.41 3.47 31.82
N TYR A 479 8.17 3.96 31.71
CA TYR A 479 7.31 3.78 30.54
C TYR A 479 6.69 5.11 30.14
N ILE A 480 6.09 5.16 28.95
CA ILE A 480 5.37 6.33 28.46
C ILE A 480 3.97 5.92 28.03
N THR A 481 3.07 6.89 27.92
CA THR A 481 1.74 6.67 27.36
C THR A 481 1.85 6.19 25.91
N TYR A 482 0.87 5.42 25.44
CA TYR A 482 0.86 4.97 24.06
C TYR A 482 0.73 6.14 23.07
N SER A 483 0.01 7.19 23.45
CA SER A 483 -0.09 8.46 22.70
C SER A 483 1.27 9.12 22.49
N ALA A 484 2.04 9.31 23.57
CA ALA A 484 3.38 9.89 23.48
C ALA A 484 4.30 9.01 22.62
N PHE A 485 4.23 7.69 22.81
CA PHE A 485 4.99 6.74 21.98
C PHE A 485 4.64 6.85 20.50
N ALA A 486 3.35 6.89 20.15
CA ALA A 486 2.90 6.96 18.78
C ALA A 486 3.31 8.28 18.11
N SER A 487 3.27 9.41 18.83
CA SER A 487 3.82 10.70 18.39
C SER A 487 5.34 10.58 18.10
N LEU A 488 6.13 10.11 19.08
CA LEU A 488 7.58 9.95 18.95
C LEU A 488 8.01 8.96 17.85
N ALA A 489 7.20 7.93 17.61
CA ALA A 489 7.47 6.92 16.59
C ALA A 489 6.92 7.28 15.20
N SER A 490 6.20 8.40 15.06
CA SER A 490 5.53 8.81 13.83
C SER A 490 6.55 9.03 12.69
N LYS A 491 6.16 8.66 11.46
CA LYS A 491 7.04 8.64 10.28
C LYS A 491 7.54 10.01 9.83
N SER A 492 6.93 11.10 10.30
CA SER A 492 7.09 12.44 9.68
C SER A 492 7.78 13.45 10.58
N GLU A 493 7.68 13.33 11.90
CA GLU A 493 8.20 14.35 12.83
C GLU A 493 9.70 14.25 13.11
N THR A 494 10.36 13.17 12.67
CA THR A 494 11.76 12.92 13.07
C THR A 494 12.78 13.00 11.94
N MET A 495 12.37 13.29 10.71
CA MET A 495 13.28 13.56 9.58
C MET A 495 13.57 15.06 9.54
N THR A 496 14.75 15.44 9.99
CA THR A 496 15.21 16.82 9.85
C THR A 496 15.40 17.16 8.37
N LEU A 497 15.42 18.45 8.02
CA LEU A 497 15.80 18.89 6.67
C LEU A 497 17.19 18.35 6.26
N LYS A 498 18.07 18.10 7.25
CA LYS A 498 19.36 17.44 7.03
C LYS A 498 19.17 15.98 6.61
N ASP A 499 18.30 15.23 7.26
CA ASP A 499 18.06 13.82 6.91
C ASP A 499 17.42 13.69 5.52
N VAL A 500 16.48 14.58 5.20
CA VAL A 500 15.88 14.66 3.85
C VAL A 500 16.96 14.94 2.81
N TYR A 501 17.85 15.90 3.07
CA TYR A 501 18.93 16.23 2.15
C TYR A 501 19.92 15.06 1.95
N LEU A 502 20.28 14.32 3.00
CA LEU A 502 21.09 13.10 2.86
C LEU A 502 20.41 12.07 1.97
N LYS A 503 19.09 11.85 2.17
CA LYS A 503 18.31 10.93 1.34
C LYS A 503 18.28 11.38 -0.12
N MET A 504 18.12 12.68 -0.38
CA MET A 504 18.18 13.24 -1.74
C MET A 504 19.54 12.96 -2.39
N LEU A 505 20.65 13.20 -1.69
CA LEU A 505 21.99 12.92 -2.19
C LEU A 505 22.19 11.44 -2.53
N MET A 506 21.71 10.54 -1.68
CA MET A 506 21.81 9.08 -1.87
C MET A 506 20.98 8.54 -3.03
N THR A 507 20.07 9.34 -3.61
CA THR A 507 19.41 8.98 -4.88
C THR A 507 20.38 9.04 -6.07
N THR A 508 21.50 9.75 -5.93
CA THR A 508 22.54 9.82 -6.96
C THR A 508 23.35 8.52 -6.96
N ARG A 509 23.42 7.87 -8.13
CA ARG A 509 24.11 6.58 -8.27
C ARG A 509 25.56 6.69 -7.76
N ARG A 510 25.98 5.73 -6.93
CA ARG A 510 27.32 5.63 -6.31
C ARG A 510 27.60 6.66 -5.19
N VAL A 511 26.62 7.49 -4.80
CA VAL A 511 26.70 8.29 -3.57
C VAL A 511 26.21 7.43 -2.40
N THR A 512 27.15 6.92 -1.61
CA THR A 512 26.86 6.16 -0.39
C THR A 512 26.52 7.11 0.77
N GLY A 513 25.94 6.60 1.87
CA GLY A 513 25.63 7.43 3.03
C GLY A 513 26.84 8.18 3.60
N GLU A 514 28.02 7.55 3.61
CA GLU A 514 29.27 8.19 4.01
C GLU A 514 29.64 9.37 3.09
N ARG A 515 29.50 9.20 1.77
CA ARG A 515 29.75 10.29 0.80
C ARG A 515 28.70 11.40 0.92
N ALA A 516 27.44 11.05 1.09
CA ALA A 516 26.36 12.03 1.28
C ALA A 516 26.60 12.89 2.52
N LEU A 517 27.09 12.30 3.62
CA LEU A 517 27.47 13.03 4.83
C LEU A 517 28.60 14.05 4.57
N GLU A 518 29.62 13.69 3.79
CA GLU A 518 30.72 14.61 3.49
C GLU A 518 30.27 15.77 2.58
N ILE A 519 29.40 15.52 1.60
CA ILE A 519 28.76 16.58 0.81
C ILE A 519 27.95 17.49 1.72
N GLN A 520 27.10 16.93 2.59
CA GLN A 520 26.29 17.72 3.51
C GLN A 520 27.12 18.53 4.52
N ARG A 521 28.29 18.04 4.94
CA ARG A 521 29.18 18.82 5.81
C ARG A 521 29.72 20.06 5.09
N ARG A 522 30.01 19.95 3.79
CA ARG A 522 30.54 21.05 2.98
C ARG A 522 29.48 22.05 2.57
N TRP A 523 28.29 21.56 2.20
CA TRP A 523 27.11 22.34 1.84
C TRP A 523 25.97 21.88 2.74
N LYS A 524 25.55 22.69 3.71
CA LYS A 524 24.65 22.22 4.79
C LYS A 524 23.23 22.00 4.32
N THR A 525 22.83 22.64 3.22
CA THR A 525 21.47 22.60 2.67
C THR A 525 21.47 22.30 1.17
N PRO A 526 20.37 21.75 0.63
CA PRO A 526 20.20 21.59 -0.81
C PRO A 526 20.40 22.91 -1.58
N TYR A 527 19.93 24.02 -1.00
CA TYR A 527 20.07 25.35 -1.59
C TYR A 527 21.52 25.76 -1.72
N GLU A 528 22.32 25.65 -0.66
CA GLU A 528 23.77 25.96 -0.70
C GLU A 528 24.50 25.12 -1.74
N PHE A 529 24.10 23.86 -1.90
CA PHE A 529 24.73 22.96 -2.85
C PHE A 529 24.42 23.32 -4.30
N VAL A 530 23.16 23.62 -4.60
CA VAL A 530 22.72 24.09 -5.93
C VAL A 530 23.31 25.47 -6.23
N ASP A 531 23.36 26.37 -5.25
CA ASP A 531 23.95 27.69 -5.42
C ASP A 531 25.45 27.63 -5.72
N ALA A 532 26.18 26.68 -5.11
CA ALA A 532 27.58 26.42 -5.46
C ALA A 532 27.75 26.04 -6.94
N TYR A 533 26.84 25.22 -7.49
CA TYR A 533 26.85 24.90 -8.92
C TYR A 533 26.51 26.12 -9.79
N ARG A 534 25.58 26.99 -9.37
CA ARG A 534 25.27 28.23 -10.10
C ARG A 534 26.47 29.16 -10.19
N ARG A 535 27.25 29.26 -9.10
CA ARG A 535 28.49 30.06 -9.03
C ARG A 535 29.60 29.55 -9.95
N CYS A 536 29.53 28.32 -10.45
CA CYS A 536 30.47 27.82 -11.46
C CYS A 536 30.31 28.51 -12.83
N GLY A 537 29.22 29.25 -13.06
CA GLY A 537 28.94 30.01 -14.29
C GLY A 537 28.40 29.16 -15.44
N SER A 538 28.07 29.83 -16.55
CA SER A 538 27.52 29.23 -17.77
C SER A 538 28.61 28.99 -18.84
N GLY A 539 28.25 28.29 -19.92
CA GLY A 539 29.17 27.96 -21.03
C GLY A 539 30.04 26.72 -20.78
N GLU A 540 30.96 26.44 -21.70
CA GLU A 540 31.78 25.21 -21.70
C GLU A 540 32.77 25.16 -20.52
N ALA A 541 33.37 26.30 -20.17
CA ALA A 541 34.19 26.44 -18.97
C ALA A 541 33.37 26.27 -17.67
N GLY A 542 32.13 26.76 -17.66
CA GLY A 542 31.19 26.56 -16.55
C GLY A 542 30.82 25.09 -16.37
N LYS A 543 30.49 24.38 -17.46
CA LYS A 543 30.21 22.94 -17.46
C LYS A 543 31.37 22.13 -16.90
N LYS A 544 32.60 22.43 -17.31
CA LYS A 544 33.80 21.75 -16.79
C LYS A 544 34.00 22.00 -15.29
N ARG A 545 33.81 23.25 -14.82
CA ARG A 545 33.86 23.58 -13.39
C ARG A 545 32.77 22.89 -12.58
N LYS A 546 31.53 22.83 -13.09
CA LYS A 546 30.43 22.07 -12.45
C LYS A 546 30.79 20.58 -12.34
N ALA A 547 31.25 19.96 -13.43
CA ALA A 547 31.62 18.55 -13.44
C ALA A 547 32.72 18.21 -12.41
N ASP A 548 33.69 19.09 -12.21
CA ASP A 548 34.80 18.88 -11.28
C ASP A 548 34.56 19.41 -9.86
N MET A 549 33.48 20.18 -9.60
CA MET A 549 33.28 20.92 -8.34
C MET A 549 33.38 20.03 -7.09
N VAL A 550 32.62 18.94 -7.05
CA VAL A 550 32.58 18.04 -5.88
C VAL A 550 33.93 17.33 -5.71
N PHE A 551 34.57 16.93 -6.82
CA PHE A 551 35.91 16.36 -6.77
C PHE A 551 36.93 17.37 -6.25
N ALA A 552 36.94 18.61 -6.74
CA ALA A 552 37.90 19.63 -6.35
C ALA A 552 37.84 19.94 -4.84
N GLU A 553 36.63 20.04 -4.29
CA GLU A 553 36.43 20.36 -2.87
C GLU A 553 36.64 19.15 -1.94
N LEU A 554 36.34 17.93 -2.40
CA LEU A 554 36.34 16.72 -1.57
C LEU A 554 37.41 15.67 -1.96
N ALA A 555 38.36 16.00 -2.84
CA ALA A 555 39.41 15.09 -3.30
C ALA A 555 40.36 14.62 -2.18
N HIS A 556 40.48 15.39 -1.10
CA HIS A 556 41.33 15.07 0.05
C HIS A 556 40.82 13.87 0.87
N LEU A 557 39.57 13.43 0.66
CA LEU A 557 38.97 12.32 1.38
C LEU A 557 39.44 10.95 0.83
N VAL A 558 39.76 10.03 1.73
CA VAL A 558 40.32 8.71 1.42
C VAL A 558 39.36 7.56 1.71
N GLY A 559 39.68 6.38 1.17
CA GLY A 559 38.91 5.15 1.40
C GLY A 559 37.47 5.23 0.86
N LYS A 560 36.51 4.76 1.65
CA LYS A 560 35.08 4.69 1.29
C LYS A 560 34.43 6.06 1.04
N LYS A 561 35.08 7.14 1.50
CA LYS A 561 34.66 8.54 1.34
C LYS A 561 35.25 9.24 0.12
N LYS A 562 36.14 8.58 -0.62
CA LYS A 562 36.81 9.17 -1.79
C LYS A 562 35.82 9.51 -2.90
N PHE A 563 35.95 10.72 -3.44
CA PHE A 563 35.26 11.16 -4.64
C PHE A 563 36.15 10.98 -5.86
N SER A 564 35.62 10.40 -6.94
CA SER A 564 36.29 10.37 -8.24
C SER A 564 35.72 11.45 -9.16
N ARG A 565 36.49 11.86 -10.18
CA ARG A 565 36.00 12.82 -11.18
C ARG A 565 34.70 12.34 -11.85
N ASN A 566 34.63 11.06 -12.21
CA ASN A 566 33.42 10.47 -12.79
C ASN A 566 32.21 10.56 -11.84
N LEU A 567 32.43 10.40 -10.53
CA LEU A 567 31.35 10.55 -9.55
C LEU A 567 30.92 12.02 -9.44
N SER A 568 31.88 12.95 -9.40
CA SER A 568 31.60 14.39 -9.38
C SER A 568 30.78 14.83 -10.59
N GLN A 569 31.11 14.32 -11.78
CA GLN A 569 30.35 14.57 -13.00
C GLN A 569 28.91 14.04 -12.91
N SER A 570 28.71 12.80 -12.46
CA SER A 570 27.36 12.25 -12.28
C SER A 570 26.53 13.00 -11.24
N ILE A 571 27.16 13.59 -10.22
CA ILE A 571 26.46 14.45 -9.25
C ILE A 571 26.09 15.78 -9.92
N ALA A 572 26.99 16.36 -10.73
CA ALA A 572 26.74 17.60 -11.45
C ALA A 572 25.60 17.49 -12.48
N GLU A 573 25.48 16.35 -13.17
CA GLU A 573 24.37 16.09 -14.10
C GLU A 573 22.99 16.17 -13.41
N ILE A 574 22.91 15.76 -12.14
CA ILE A 574 21.65 15.75 -11.39
C ILE A 574 21.40 17.09 -10.70
N TRP A 575 22.42 17.61 -10.02
CA TRP A 575 22.31 18.76 -9.11
C TRP A 575 22.77 20.09 -9.70
N GLY A 576 23.52 20.07 -10.79
CA GLY A 576 24.15 21.24 -11.40
C GLY A 576 23.63 21.62 -12.78
N ASP A 577 23.11 20.67 -13.56
CA ASP A 577 22.59 20.93 -14.92
C ASP A 577 21.13 21.38 -14.95
N ASN A 578 20.34 21.06 -13.91
CA ASN A 578 18.97 21.55 -13.70
C ASN A 578 18.90 22.75 -12.73
N ALA A 579 20.04 23.32 -12.35
CA ALA A 579 20.21 24.32 -11.29
C ALA A 579 20.04 25.77 -11.75
#